data_AF-A0A8H6YJG6-F1
#
_entry.id   AF-A0A8H6YJG6-F1
#
_cell.length_a   1.000
_cell.length_b   1.000
_cell.length_c   1.000
_cell.angle_alpha   90.00
_cell.angle_beta   90.00
_cell.angle_gamma   90.00
#
_symmetry.space_group_name_H-M   'P 1'
#
loop_
_entity.id
_entity.type
_entity.pdbx_description
1 polymer ?
#
loop_
_entity_poly.entity_id
_entity_poly.type
_entity_poly.pdbx_seq_one_letter_code
_entity_poly.pdbx_strand_id
1 'polypeptide(L)'
;MKYVRPIPPHCVLILERLRYLELVVLSANNLKAEIFLKAHGRKLVELHIPYDNLRTATFKLLELGPSLHSLSLIGDSYTSNIPVVDALSSSREVPSLVKLALDSVQIRTKYDKEKIAAWEKFFMHFEPKWLPNLREIKVAGCQWPQNERDIAKSFWVRWAEILLQHRISLTDKTGTKWRLRLKVK
;
A
#
# COMPACT_ATOMS: atom_id res chain seq x y z
N MET A 1 -11.38 -19.75 2.26
CA MET A 1 -10.71 -20.61 1.25
C MET A 1 -9.65 -19.74 0.56
N LYS A 2 -8.37 -19.95 0.85
CA LYS A 2 -7.26 -19.20 0.25
C LYS A 2 -6.97 -19.81 -1.12
N TYR A 3 -7.16 -19.06 -2.20
CA TYR A 3 -6.88 -19.52 -3.56
C TYR A 3 -5.50 -19.00 -3.97
N VAL A 4 -4.51 -19.90 -4.03
CA VAL A 4 -3.17 -19.62 -4.55
C VAL A 4 -2.98 -20.56 -5.74
N ARG A 5 -3.20 -20.07 -6.96
CA ARG A 5 -2.87 -20.81 -8.19
C ARG A 5 -2.34 -19.86 -9.27
N PRO A 6 -1.35 -20.28 -10.08
CA PRO A 6 -1.01 -19.59 -11.31
C PRO A 6 -2.23 -19.62 -12.26
N ILE A 7 -2.63 -18.45 -12.77
CA ILE A 7 -3.79 -18.31 -13.65
C ILE A 7 -3.44 -18.86 -15.05
N PRO A 8 -4.13 -19.91 -15.56
CA PRO A 8 -3.93 -20.40 -16.92
C PRO A 8 -4.38 -19.36 -17.97
N PRO A 9 -3.73 -19.28 -19.14
CA PRO A 9 -3.91 -18.18 -20.11
C PRO A 9 -5.31 -18.08 -20.76
N HIS A 10 -6.18 -19.09 -20.62
CA HIS A 10 -7.48 -19.15 -21.32
C HIS A 10 -8.69 -19.40 -20.42
N CYS A 11 -8.55 -19.26 -19.10
CA CYS A 11 -9.67 -19.48 -18.18
C CYS A 11 -9.81 -18.29 -17.22
N VAL A 12 -10.66 -17.32 -17.60
CA VAL A 12 -11.31 -16.46 -16.61
C VAL A 12 -12.33 -17.32 -15.88
N LEU A 13 -11.86 -18.12 -14.93
CA LEU A 13 -12.74 -18.88 -14.05
C LEU A 13 -13.62 -17.85 -13.33
N ILE A 14 -14.93 -17.89 -13.55
CA ILE A 14 -15.87 -17.02 -12.84
C ILE A 14 -15.92 -17.49 -11.37
N LEU A 15 -15.04 -16.94 -10.54
CA LEU A 15 -14.93 -17.31 -9.14
C LEU A 15 -15.95 -16.51 -8.30
N GLU A 16 -17.24 -16.75 -8.42
CA GLU A 16 -18.32 -15.90 -7.89
C GLU A 16 -18.15 -15.46 -6.41
N ARG A 17 -17.49 -16.28 -5.59
CA ARG A 17 -17.27 -16.02 -4.15
C ARG A 17 -15.86 -15.52 -3.79
N LEU A 18 -15.04 -15.15 -4.76
CA LEU A 18 -13.68 -14.72 -4.50
C LEU A 18 -13.65 -13.34 -3.84
N ARG A 19 -13.30 -13.30 -2.55
CA ARG A 19 -13.12 -12.06 -1.77
C ARG A 19 -11.65 -11.71 -1.51
N TYR A 20 -10.78 -12.70 -1.61
CA TYR A 20 -9.35 -12.58 -1.35
C TYR A 20 -8.59 -13.01 -2.60
N LEU A 21 -7.67 -12.17 -3.07
CA LEU A 21 -6.76 -12.50 -4.15
C LEU A 21 -5.32 -12.15 -3.76
N GLU A 22 -4.43 -13.10 -3.96
CA GLU A 22 -3.00 -12.88 -3.91
C GLU A 22 -2.39 -13.14 -5.29
N LEU A 23 -1.87 -12.08 -5.91
CA LEU A 23 -1.18 -12.19 -7.19
C LEU A 23 0.31 -12.46 -6.94
N VAL A 24 0.68 -13.73 -6.97
CA VAL A 24 2.09 -14.15 -6.92
C VAL A 24 2.57 -14.38 -8.35
N VAL A 25 2.95 -13.32 -9.08
CA VAL A 25 3.53 -13.47 -10.43
C VAL A 25 4.85 -12.71 -10.50
N LEU A 26 5.93 -13.48 -10.69
CA LEU A 26 7.25 -13.02 -11.10
C LEU A 26 7.16 -12.55 -12.56
N SER A 27 7.39 -11.25 -12.76
CA SER A 27 7.62 -10.53 -14.02
C SER A 27 6.62 -10.68 -15.20
N ALA A 28 6.30 -9.51 -15.78
CA ALA A 28 5.86 -9.31 -17.17
C ALA A 28 4.40 -9.55 -17.61
N ASN A 29 3.41 -9.72 -16.72
CA ASN A 29 2.02 -9.90 -17.18
C ASN A 29 0.98 -8.96 -16.54
N ASN A 30 1.21 -7.65 -16.57
CA ASN A 30 0.22 -6.63 -16.15
C ASN A 30 -1.12 -6.78 -16.88
N LEU A 31 -1.08 -7.17 -18.16
CA LEU A 31 -2.28 -7.42 -18.95
C LEU A 31 -3.16 -8.51 -18.32
N LYS A 32 -2.57 -9.56 -17.74
CA LYS A 32 -3.34 -10.62 -17.06
C LYS A 32 -3.95 -10.13 -15.75
N ALA A 33 -3.21 -9.31 -14.99
CA ALA A 33 -3.73 -8.70 -13.77
C ALA A 33 -4.91 -7.75 -14.09
N GLU A 34 -4.79 -6.94 -15.14
CA GLU A 34 -5.85 -6.04 -15.58
C GLU A 34 -7.10 -6.81 -16.03
N ILE A 35 -6.96 -7.82 -16.89
CA ILE A 35 -8.09 -8.66 -17.35
C ILE A 35 -8.79 -9.30 -16.15
N PHE A 36 -8.02 -9.84 -15.20
CA PHE A 36 -8.57 -10.43 -13.99
C PHE A 36 -9.34 -9.39 -13.15
N LEU A 37 -8.73 -8.23 -12.90
CA LEU A 37 -9.34 -7.18 -12.09
C LEU A 37 -10.58 -6.58 -12.76
N LYS A 38 -10.62 -6.49 -14.10
CA LYS A 38 -11.83 -6.12 -14.84
C LYS A 38 -12.96 -7.14 -14.63
N ALA A 39 -12.64 -8.44 -14.70
CA ALA A 39 -13.63 -9.49 -14.54
C ALA A 39 -14.11 -9.67 -13.08
N HIS A 40 -13.23 -9.40 -12.11
CA HIS A 40 -13.40 -9.87 -10.72
C HIS A 40 -13.15 -8.83 -9.65
N GLY A 41 -12.61 -7.65 -9.96
CA GLY A 41 -12.22 -6.66 -8.97
C GLY A 41 -13.37 -6.15 -8.11
N ARG A 42 -14.58 -6.04 -8.65
CA ARG A 42 -15.79 -5.61 -7.92
C ARG A 42 -16.16 -6.44 -6.68
N LYS A 43 -15.73 -7.70 -6.60
CA LYS A 43 -15.99 -8.61 -5.45
C LYS A 43 -14.77 -8.77 -4.53
N LEU A 44 -13.62 -8.23 -4.93
CA LEU A 44 -12.41 -8.30 -4.11
C LEU A 44 -12.56 -7.37 -2.92
N VAL A 45 -12.31 -7.93 -1.74
CA VAL A 45 -12.25 -7.24 -0.46
C VAL A 45 -10.79 -7.08 -0.03
N GLU A 46 -9.96 -8.06 -0.36
CA GLU A 46 -8.53 -8.04 -0.06
C GLU A 46 -7.74 -8.36 -1.33
N LEU A 47 -6.74 -7.53 -1.61
CA LEU A 47 -5.86 -7.69 -2.75
C LEU A 47 -4.42 -7.54 -2.31
N HIS A 48 -3.63 -8.55 -2.64
CA HIS A 48 -2.18 -8.52 -2.54
C HIS A 48 -1.61 -8.51 -3.96
N ILE A 49 -0.89 -7.44 -4.32
CA ILE A 49 -0.35 -7.25 -5.66
C ILE A 49 1.14 -6.86 -5.62
N PRO A 50 1.97 -7.40 -6.53
CA PRO A 50 3.35 -6.98 -6.64
C PRO A 50 3.46 -5.49 -7.01
N TYR A 51 4.42 -4.80 -6.42
CA TYR A 51 4.66 -3.37 -6.54
C TYR A 51 4.99 -3.00 -7.97
N ASP A 52 5.82 -3.83 -8.63
CA ASP A 52 6.21 -3.66 -10.02
C ASP A 52 5.03 -3.72 -10.98
N ASN A 53 4.01 -4.53 -10.66
CA ASN A 53 2.82 -4.63 -11.49
C ASN A 53 2.03 -3.31 -11.48
N LEU A 54 2.06 -2.55 -10.38
CA LEU A 54 1.44 -1.22 -10.31
C LEU A 54 2.30 -0.15 -10.96
N ARG A 55 3.63 -0.23 -10.81
CA ARG A 55 4.55 0.75 -11.43
C ARG A 55 4.42 0.79 -12.95
N THR A 56 4.13 -0.36 -13.55
CA THR A 56 4.00 -0.51 -15.00
C THR A 56 2.54 -0.71 -15.44
N ALA A 57 1.58 -0.53 -14.52
CA ALA A 57 0.16 -0.62 -14.84
C ALA A 57 -0.28 0.60 -15.66
N THR A 58 -1.07 0.34 -16.69
CA THR A 58 -1.80 1.35 -17.48
C THR A 58 -3.22 1.58 -16.95
N PHE A 59 -3.62 0.87 -15.90
CA PHE A 59 -4.96 0.90 -15.33
C PHE A 59 -4.96 1.51 -13.92
N LYS A 60 -6.09 2.10 -13.53
CA LYS A 60 -6.32 2.61 -12.18
C LYS A 60 -6.88 1.51 -11.29
N LEU A 61 -6.05 0.98 -10.40
CA LEU A 61 -6.38 -0.20 -9.60
C LEU A 61 -7.68 -0.02 -8.81
N LEU A 62 -7.85 1.14 -8.20
CA LEU A 62 -8.99 1.42 -7.33
C LEU A 62 -10.31 1.56 -8.08
N GLU A 63 -10.27 1.88 -9.38
CA GLU A 63 -11.46 1.91 -10.23
C GLU A 63 -11.97 0.50 -10.56
N LEU A 64 -11.06 -0.48 -10.61
CA LEU A 64 -11.40 -1.88 -10.85
C LEU A 64 -11.84 -2.62 -9.58
N GLY A 65 -11.43 -2.13 -8.40
CA GLY A 65 -11.72 -2.72 -7.10
C GLY A 65 -12.51 -1.82 -6.15
N PRO A 66 -13.74 -1.40 -6.47
CA PRO A 66 -14.52 -0.46 -5.65
C PRO A 66 -14.99 -1.03 -4.30
N SER A 67 -14.90 -2.35 -4.09
CA SER A 67 -15.24 -3.03 -2.83
C SER A 67 -14.00 -3.34 -1.99
N LEU A 68 -12.82 -2.92 -2.44
CA LEU A 68 -11.55 -3.29 -1.83
C LEU A 68 -11.40 -2.63 -0.46
N HIS A 69 -11.22 -3.45 0.57
CA HIS A 69 -11.07 -3.04 1.95
C HIS A 69 -9.62 -2.97 2.40
N SER A 70 -8.81 -3.93 1.94
CA SER A 70 -7.39 -3.99 2.21
C SER A 70 -6.60 -4.19 0.92
N LEU A 71 -5.61 -3.33 0.70
CA LEU A 71 -4.65 -3.42 -0.39
C LEU A 71 -3.26 -3.65 0.19
N SER A 72 -2.58 -4.73 -0.17
CA SER A 72 -1.17 -4.96 0.14
C SER A 72 -0.34 -4.89 -1.14
N LEU A 73 0.69 -4.04 -1.10
CA LEU A 73 1.71 -3.94 -2.13
C LEU A 73 2.91 -4.77 -1.69
N ILE A 74 3.07 -5.92 -2.34
CA ILE A 74 4.18 -6.85 -2.12
C ILE A 74 5.30 -6.46 -3.06
N GLY A 75 6.55 -6.64 -2.70
CA GLY A 75 7.68 -6.32 -3.57
C GLY A 75 8.90 -7.00 -3.00
N ASP A 76 9.91 -7.17 -3.84
CA ASP A 76 11.16 -7.73 -3.37
C ASP A 76 12.00 -6.65 -2.68
N SER A 77 13.01 -7.09 -1.93
CA SER A 77 13.92 -6.20 -1.21
C SER A 77 14.88 -5.43 -2.13
N TYR A 78 14.85 -5.69 -3.44
CA TYR A 78 15.83 -5.22 -4.42
C TYR A 78 15.28 -4.10 -5.31
N THR A 79 13.96 -4.04 -5.50
CA THR A 79 13.33 -2.97 -6.27
C THR A 79 13.40 -1.63 -5.54
N SER A 80 13.70 -0.58 -6.30
CA SER A 80 13.57 0.81 -5.85
C SER A 80 12.09 1.10 -5.64
N ASN A 81 11.56 0.73 -4.46
CA ASN A 81 10.16 0.90 -4.06
C ASN A 81 9.85 2.38 -3.83
N ILE A 82 9.88 3.19 -4.89
CA ILE A 82 9.48 4.60 -4.95
C ILE A 82 7.96 4.64 -5.07
N PRO A 83 7.24 5.49 -4.31
CA PRO A 83 5.78 5.57 -4.30
C PRO A 83 5.13 5.57 -5.69
N VAL A 84 4.20 4.64 -5.97
CA VAL A 84 3.39 4.64 -7.20
C VAL A 84 2.10 5.43 -6.95
N VAL A 85 2.21 6.75 -6.98
CA VAL A 85 1.10 7.67 -6.65
C VAL A 85 -0.05 7.53 -7.65
N ASP A 86 0.26 7.38 -8.93
CA ASP A 86 -0.74 7.34 -9.99
C ASP A 86 -1.62 6.07 -9.92
N ALA A 87 -1.05 4.93 -9.53
CA ALA A 87 -1.79 3.68 -9.40
C ALA A 87 -2.77 3.67 -8.22
N LEU A 88 -2.48 4.46 -7.18
CA LEU A 88 -3.35 4.69 -6.02
C LEU A 88 -4.32 5.87 -6.22
N SER A 89 -4.25 6.53 -7.37
CA SER A 89 -5.18 7.59 -7.72
C SER A 89 -6.47 7.02 -8.31
N SER A 90 -7.57 7.72 -8.09
CA SER A 90 -8.89 7.33 -8.61
C SER A 90 -9.62 8.57 -9.09
N SER A 91 -10.46 8.43 -10.12
CA SER A 91 -11.38 9.50 -10.52
C SER A 91 -12.58 9.65 -9.58
N ARG A 92 -12.82 8.67 -8.70
CA ARG A 92 -13.96 8.59 -7.79
C ARG A 92 -13.52 8.24 -6.38
N GLU A 93 -14.34 8.56 -5.38
CA GLU A 93 -14.14 8.09 -4.02
C GLU A 93 -14.25 6.56 -3.92
N VAL A 94 -13.40 5.97 -3.10
CA VAL A 94 -13.29 4.54 -2.83
C VAL A 94 -13.42 4.36 -1.32
N PRO A 95 -14.66 4.49 -0.77
CA PRO A 95 -14.90 4.47 0.67
C PRO A 95 -14.73 3.09 1.29
N SER A 96 -14.58 2.03 0.49
CA SER A 96 -14.36 0.69 1.00
C SER A 96 -12.97 0.50 1.59
N LEU A 97 -11.96 1.22 1.08
CA LEU A 97 -10.56 0.99 1.41
C LEU A 97 -10.23 1.58 2.77
N VAL A 98 -9.89 0.71 3.71
CA VAL A 98 -9.58 1.07 5.10
C VAL A 98 -8.10 0.86 5.42
N LYS A 99 -7.45 -0.09 4.73
CA LYS A 99 -6.06 -0.47 4.97
C LYS A 99 -5.23 -0.49 3.69
N LEU A 100 -4.07 0.15 3.74
CA LEU A 100 -3.00 0.05 2.74
C LEU A 100 -1.75 -0.54 3.40
N ALA A 101 -1.27 -1.68 2.94
CA ALA A 101 -0.03 -2.29 3.40
C ALA A 101 1.07 -2.16 2.34
N LEU A 102 2.25 -1.72 2.78
CA LEU A 102 3.44 -1.50 1.99
C LEU A 102 4.50 -2.49 2.51
N ASP A 103 4.35 -3.75 2.11
CA ASP A 103 5.12 -4.87 2.69
C ASP A 103 6.57 -4.91 2.17
N SER A 104 6.84 -4.26 1.04
CA SER A 104 8.17 -4.19 0.41
C SER A 104 9.01 -2.99 0.81
N VAL A 105 8.41 -2.01 1.48
CA VAL A 105 9.09 -0.75 1.79
C VAL A 105 10.03 -0.99 2.96
N GLN A 106 11.29 -1.25 2.62
CA GLN A 106 12.42 -1.29 3.56
C GLN A 106 13.29 -0.07 3.29
N ILE A 107 13.27 0.90 4.22
CA ILE A 107 14.06 2.12 4.12
C ILE A 107 15.18 2.04 5.16
N ARG A 108 16.42 1.87 4.71
CA ARG A 108 17.62 1.87 5.54
C ARG A 108 18.18 3.29 5.60
N THR A 109 18.03 3.92 6.76
CA THR A 109 18.36 5.34 7.07
C THR A 109 19.70 5.83 6.52
N LYS A 110 20.74 4.99 6.49
CA LYS A 110 22.10 5.40 6.09
C LYS A 110 22.36 5.38 4.58
N TYR A 111 21.59 4.60 3.80
CA TYR A 111 21.90 4.31 2.40
C TYR A 111 20.80 4.74 1.42
N ASP A 112 19.58 4.98 1.90
CA ASP A 112 18.40 5.17 1.06
C ASP A 112 17.95 6.63 0.95
N LYS A 113 18.86 7.60 0.82
CA LYS A 113 18.51 9.05 0.80
C LYS A 113 17.46 9.39 -0.25
N GLU A 114 17.61 8.87 -1.47
CA GLU A 114 16.66 9.11 -2.58
C GLU A 114 15.29 8.50 -2.29
N LYS A 115 15.25 7.28 -1.73
CA LYS A 115 13.97 6.65 -1.35
C LYS A 115 13.30 7.42 -0.22
N ILE A 116 14.07 7.87 0.77
CA ILE A 116 13.55 8.71 1.86
C ILE A 116 12.92 9.97 1.27
N ALA A 117 13.62 10.67 0.37
CA ALA A 117 13.11 11.89 -0.26
C ALA A 117 11.83 11.61 -1.07
N ALA A 118 11.77 10.49 -1.80
CA ALA A 118 10.59 10.12 -2.58
C ALA A 118 9.37 9.78 -1.70
N TRP A 119 9.55 8.97 -0.67
CA TRP A 119 8.50 8.65 0.31
C TRP A 119 8.08 9.86 1.12
N GLU A 120 9.02 10.72 1.47
CA GLU A 120 8.74 11.99 2.12
C GLU A 120 7.86 12.87 1.24
N LYS A 121 8.20 13.03 -0.04
CA LYS A 121 7.35 13.76 -0.99
C LYS A 121 5.95 13.14 -1.05
N PHE A 122 5.85 11.82 -1.09
CA PHE A 122 4.56 11.13 -1.06
C PHE A 122 3.75 11.44 0.20
N PHE A 123 4.29 11.17 1.39
CA PHE A 123 3.54 11.34 2.64
C PHE A 123 3.21 12.81 2.94
N MET A 124 4.10 13.75 2.57
CA MET A 124 3.87 15.19 2.75
C MET A 124 2.74 15.73 1.87
N HIS A 125 2.54 15.16 0.69
CA HIS A 125 1.50 15.57 -0.27
C HIS A 125 0.35 14.54 -0.33
N PHE A 126 0.30 13.62 0.64
CA PHE A 126 -0.70 12.58 0.65
C PHE A 126 -2.05 13.16 1.06
N GLU A 127 -2.89 13.45 0.07
CA GLU A 127 -4.27 13.87 0.28
C GLU A 127 -5.21 12.70 -0.02
N PRO A 128 -5.79 12.03 1.01
CA PRO A 128 -6.67 10.88 0.81
C PRO A 128 -8.08 11.29 0.32
N LYS A 129 -8.18 12.26 -0.58
CA LYS A 129 -9.46 12.76 -1.12
C LYS A 129 -10.33 11.64 -1.68
N TRP A 130 -9.71 10.68 -2.38
CA TRP A 130 -10.42 9.53 -2.95
C TRP A 130 -10.54 8.35 -1.98
N LEU A 131 -9.93 8.44 -0.80
CA LEU A 131 -9.85 7.35 0.18
C LEU A 131 -10.40 7.81 1.55
N PRO A 132 -11.67 8.26 1.63
CA PRO A 132 -12.19 8.95 2.82
C PRO A 132 -12.22 8.08 4.09
N ASN A 133 -12.23 6.76 3.91
CA ASN A 133 -12.26 5.78 4.99
C ASN A 133 -10.92 5.09 5.23
N LEU A 134 -9.83 5.52 4.58
CA LEU A 134 -8.52 5.01 4.91
C LEU A 134 -8.20 5.36 6.37
N ARG A 135 -7.80 4.35 7.15
CA ARG A 135 -7.45 4.51 8.57
C ARG A 135 -6.06 4.00 8.90
N GLU A 136 -5.52 3.10 8.08
CA GLU A 136 -4.22 2.48 8.36
C GLU A 136 -3.35 2.43 7.09
N ILE A 137 -2.12 2.91 7.23
CA ILE A 137 -1.02 2.61 6.31
C ILE A 137 0.00 1.79 7.09
N LYS A 138 0.17 0.53 6.71
CA LYS A 138 1.14 -0.39 7.30
C LYS A 138 2.42 -0.39 6.49
N VAL A 139 3.57 -0.18 7.12
CA VAL A 139 4.87 -0.21 6.45
C VAL A 139 5.78 -1.22 7.12
N ALA A 140 6.19 -2.25 6.40
CA ALA A 140 6.96 -3.35 6.98
C ALA A 140 8.34 -2.89 7.51
N GLY A 141 8.98 -1.94 6.83
CA GLY A 141 10.26 -1.36 7.25
C GLY A 141 10.15 -0.24 8.29
N CYS A 142 8.96 0.10 8.76
CA CYS A 142 8.79 1.15 9.77
C CYS A 142 9.36 0.69 11.11
N GLN A 143 10.18 1.55 11.71
CA GLN A 143 10.82 1.31 13.00
C GLN A 143 10.58 2.50 13.91
N TRP A 144 9.89 2.25 15.03
CA TRP A 144 9.60 3.30 15.99
C TRP A 144 10.82 3.57 16.88
N PRO A 145 11.26 4.84 16.99
CA PRO A 145 12.35 5.22 17.88
C PRO A 145 11.92 5.07 19.35
N GLN A 146 12.88 4.73 20.22
CA GLN A 146 12.60 4.47 21.64
C GLN A 146 12.93 5.67 22.55
N ASN A 147 13.89 6.52 22.16
CA ASN A 147 14.37 7.67 22.91
C ASN A 147 14.12 8.99 22.18
N GLU A 148 14.16 10.12 22.89
CA GLU A 148 13.84 11.45 22.37
C GLU A 148 14.78 11.92 21.25
N ARG A 149 16.07 11.57 21.37
CA ARG A 149 17.08 11.94 20.38
C ARG A 149 16.77 11.30 19.03
N ASP A 150 16.32 10.05 19.02
CA ASP A 150 15.96 9.31 17.81
C ASP A 150 14.59 9.74 17.28
N ILE A 151 13.65 10.08 18.18
CA ILE A 151 12.35 10.67 17.80
C ILE A 151 12.55 11.93 16.96
N ALA A 152 13.42 12.83 17.42
CA ALA A 152 13.67 14.10 16.72
C ALA A 152 14.26 13.92 15.30
N LYS A 153 14.89 12.78 15.03
CA LYS A 153 15.54 12.48 13.74
C LYS A 153 14.75 11.51 12.85
N SER A 154 13.72 10.88 13.41
CA SER A 154 13.01 9.81 12.72
C SER A 154 12.03 10.37 11.69
N PHE A 155 12.29 10.08 10.41
CA PHE A 155 11.35 10.39 9.34
C PHE A 155 10.03 9.61 9.50
N TRP A 156 10.05 8.41 10.10
CA TRP A 156 8.84 7.63 10.38
C TRP A 156 7.90 8.38 11.32
N VAL A 157 8.45 9.00 12.38
CA VAL A 157 7.67 9.82 13.31
C VAL A 157 7.04 11.00 12.58
N ARG A 158 7.84 11.74 11.81
CA ARG A 158 7.36 12.89 11.03
C ARG A 158 6.22 12.50 10.07
N TRP A 159 6.37 11.41 9.32
CA TRP A 159 5.32 10.92 8.41
C TRP A 159 4.07 10.46 9.16
N ALA A 160 4.23 9.76 10.29
CA ALA A 160 3.10 9.33 11.11
C ALA A 160 2.30 10.52 11.66
N GLU A 161 2.97 11.59 12.09
CA GLU A 161 2.33 12.79 12.61
C GLU A 161 1.53 13.53 11.53
N ILE A 162 2.04 13.60 10.30
CA ILE A 162 1.32 14.18 9.14
C ILE A 162 0.09 13.35 8.81
N LEU A 163 0.24 12.03 8.67
CA LEU A 163 -0.89 11.14 8.39
C LEU A 163 -1.98 11.21 9.48
N LEU A 164 -1.58 11.42 10.73
CA LEU A 164 -2.52 11.56 11.85
C LEU A 164 -3.43 12.79 11.72
N GLN A 165 -2.96 13.87 11.08
CA GLN A 165 -3.79 15.04 10.75
C GLN A 165 -4.97 14.66 9.83
N HIS A 166 -4.77 13.63 9.00
CA HIS A 166 -5.80 13.04 8.14
C HIS A 166 -6.53 11.85 8.79
N ARG A 167 -6.36 11.62 10.10
CA ARG A 167 -6.91 10.47 10.85
C ARG A 167 -6.44 9.11 10.32
N ILE A 168 -5.25 9.06 9.72
CA ILE A 168 -4.61 7.84 9.24
C ILE A 168 -3.47 7.48 10.17
N SER A 169 -3.47 6.23 10.64
CA SER A 169 -2.38 5.68 11.45
C SER A 169 -1.31 5.06 10.56
N LEU A 170 -0.07 5.50 10.69
CA LEU A 170 1.09 4.76 10.20
C LEU A 170 1.43 3.65 11.21
N THR A 171 1.51 2.40 10.74
CA THR A 171 1.82 1.23 11.59
C THR A 171 3.05 0.49 11.08
N ASP A 172 3.77 -0.16 11.99
CA ASP A 172 4.88 -1.04 11.65
C ASP A 172 4.40 -2.42 11.17
N LYS A 173 5.35 -3.33 10.89
CA LYS A 173 5.04 -4.71 10.48
C LYS A 173 4.14 -5.48 11.46
N THR A 174 4.14 -5.10 12.74
CA THR A 174 3.33 -5.73 13.81
C THR A 174 1.96 -5.08 13.97
N GLY A 175 1.68 -3.98 13.26
CA GLY A 175 0.47 -3.18 13.45
C GLY A 175 0.59 -2.17 14.60
N THR A 176 1.78 -2.00 15.19
CA THR A 176 1.99 -1.02 16.24
C THR A 176 2.01 0.37 15.61
N LYS A 177 1.15 1.26 16.10
CA LYS A 177 1.07 2.67 15.68
C LYS A 177 2.00 3.57 16.48
N TRP A 178 2.45 4.66 15.86
CA TRP A 178 3.07 5.76 16.59
C TRP A 178 2.09 6.32 17.65
N ARG A 179 2.61 6.59 18.84
CA ARG A 179 1.87 7.29 19.89
C ARG A 179 2.62 8.57 20.19
N LEU A 180 1.94 9.71 20.00
CA LEU A 180 2.45 11.00 20.42
C LEU A 180 2.83 10.92 21.90
N ARG A 181 4.11 11.13 22.21
CA ARG A 181 4.55 11.34 23.58
C ARG A 181 4.30 12.81 23.92
N LEU A 182 3.64 13.07 25.04
CA LEU A 182 3.48 14.42 25.55
C LEU A 182 4.87 15.05 25.67
N LYS A 183 5.12 16.12 24.92
CA LYS A 183 6.26 17.00 25.20
C LYS A 183 5.91 17.70 26.50
N VAL A 184 6.53 17.27 27.60
CA VAL A 184 6.53 18.05 28.83
C VAL A 184 7.24 19.36 28.48
N LYS A 185 6.49 20.47 28.52
CA LYS A 185 7.02 21.80 28.30
C LYS A 185 7.87 22.25 29.48
#